data_AF-A0A671MQC3-F1
#
_entry.id   AF-A0A671MQC3-F1
#
_cell.length_a   1.000
_cell.length_b   1.000
_cell.length_c   1.000
_cell.angle_alpha   90.00
_cell.angle_beta   90.00
_cell.angle_gamma   90.00
#
_symmetry.space_group_name_H-M   'P 1'
#
loop_
_entity.id
_entity.type
_entity.pdbx_description
1 polymer ?
#
loop_
_entity_poly.entity_id
_entity_poly.type
_entity_poly.pdbx_seq_one_letter_code
_entity_poly.pdbx_strand_id
1 'polypeptide(L)'
;YPTETVLLNLIFHHAPHTNATPFPWDKIRLPETVKPQHYDLLIHPNLTSLTFTGVVQILIELEQDTRAIILHSKNLQISKAQLLGPRHPQDLQISEFEAYEQIALFSDGFTFEKGNHVVHLEFSANLSDSFHGFYKGRYTTNSGEVRMLASTQFEATHARAAFPCFDEPAFKANFTIRVRRESRHISISNMPKLRTVELADGLLEDQFDTTVKMSTYLVAFIICDFQSISKTSQHGIEISVYTVPEKINQAEYALNTAVTLLDFYDDYFDIPYPLPKHDLVAIPDFQSGAMENWGLLTYRESGLLFDPEKSSSSDKLGITKVILGRLLTNCSLLLMTDYMMKTVVGSVGLVTQRM
;
A
#
# COMPACT_ATOMS: atom_id res chain seq x y z
N TYR A 1 -16.15 -63.18 11.87
CA TYR A 1 -14.69 -62.98 12.00
C TYR A 1 -14.23 -62.18 10.78
N PRO A 2 -13.85 -60.91 10.96
CA PRO A 2 -13.57 -59.99 9.87
C PRO A 2 -12.15 -60.19 9.34
N THR A 3 -11.92 -59.88 8.07
CA THR A 3 -10.59 -59.72 7.48
C THR A 3 -10.59 -58.46 6.61
N GLU A 4 -9.45 -57.78 6.67
CA GLU A 4 -8.96 -56.70 5.81
C GLU A 4 -9.56 -55.31 6.02
N THR A 5 -8.74 -54.39 6.57
CA THR A 5 -8.30 -53.17 5.87
C THR A 5 -7.03 -52.59 6.54
N VAL A 6 -5.90 -52.80 5.87
CA VAL A 6 -4.73 -51.92 5.66
C VAL A 6 -4.30 -50.98 6.80
N LEU A 7 -3.19 -51.34 7.45
CA LEU A 7 -2.28 -50.46 8.18
C LEU A 7 -1.46 -49.63 7.17
N LEU A 8 -1.68 -48.31 7.13
CA LEU A 8 -0.80 -47.38 6.42
C LEU A 8 0.30 -46.92 7.39
N ASN A 9 1.46 -47.60 7.34
CA ASN A 9 2.70 -47.11 7.93
C ASN A 9 3.20 -45.92 7.09
N LEU A 10 3.01 -44.70 7.60
CA LEU A 10 3.71 -43.52 7.09
C LEU A 10 4.97 -43.28 7.92
N ILE A 11 6.06 -43.28 7.19
CA ILE A 11 7.45 -43.21 7.62
C ILE A 11 7.72 -41.84 8.24
N PHE A 12 8.04 -41.79 9.54
CA PHE A 12 8.69 -40.64 10.16
C PHE A 12 10.10 -40.51 9.60
N HIS A 13 10.26 -39.71 8.54
CA HIS A 13 11.57 -39.18 8.16
C HIS A 13 12.03 -38.24 9.26
N HIS A 14 13.00 -38.69 10.06
CA HIS A 14 13.77 -37.83 10.94
C HIS A 14 14.57 -36.85 10.08
N ALA A 15 14.07 -35.62 9.95
CA ALA A 15 14.87 -34.51 9.45
C ALA A 15 15.98 -34.19 10.47
N PRO A 16 17.19 -33.83 10.00
CA PRO A 16 18.29 -33.48 10.90
C PRO A 16 17.91 -32.26 11.73
N HIS A 17 18.12 -32.35 13.05
CA HIS A 17 18.01 -31.24 13.98
C HIS A 17 18.97 -30.12 13.56
N THR A 18 18.47 -29.14 12.84
CA THR A 18 19.08 -27.81 12.83
C THR A 18 18.79 -27.19 14.19
N ASN A 19 19.82 -26.78 14.92
CA ASN A 19 19.70 -25.96 16.13
C ASN A 19 19.20 -24.54 15.77
N ALA A 20 18.08 -24.44 15.07
CA ALA A 20 17.39 -23.18 14.85
C ALA A 20 16.51 -22.94 16.08
N THR A 21 16.75 -21.83 16.79
CA THR A 21 15.83 -21.34 17.82
C THR A 21 14.43 -21.25 17.21
N PRO A 22 13.40 -21.86 17.84
CA PRO A 22 12.05 -21.83 17.30
C PRO A 22 11.56 -20.38 17.22
N PHE A 23 10.85 -20.06 16.14
CA PHE A 23 10.26 -18.74 15.95
C PHE A 23 9.31 -18.43 17.12
N PRO A 24 9.37 -17.23 17.74
CA PRO A 24 8.74 -16.97 19.04
C PRO A 24 7.22 -16.77 18.98
N TRP A 25 6.58 -17.03 17.85
CA TRP A 25 5.14 -16.84 17.64
C TRP A 25 4.54 -17.91 16.72
N ASP A 26 3.51 -18.60 17.17
CA ASP A 26 2.96 -19.80 16.49
C ASP A 26 1.61 -19.54 15.80
N LYS A 27 1.22 -18.28 15.59
CA LYS A 27 -0.06 -17.91 14.96
C LYS A 27 0.12 -17.06 13.71
N ILE A 28 -0.76 -17.28 12.72
CA ILE A 28 -0.84 -16.45 11.52
C ILE A 28 -1.20 -15.00 11.85
N ARG A 29 -2.06 -14.78 12.84
CA ARG A 29 -2.45 -13.43 13.29
C ARG A 29 -1.38 -12.86 14.21
N LEU A 30 -1.03 -11.59 14.01
CA LEU A 30 -0.06 -10.91 14.86
C LEU A 30 -0.53 -10.79 16.32
N PRO A 31 0.38 -10.66 17.28
CA PRO A 31 0.03 -10.29 18.65
C PRO A 31 -0.68 -8.93 18.70
N GLU A 32 -1.79 -8.83 19.44
CA GLU A 32 -2.53 -7.57 19.61
C GLU A 32 -1.87 -6.60 20.61
N THR A 33 -0.82 -7.06 21.32
CA THR A 33 -0.11 -6.31 22.37
C THR A 33 0.82 -5.23 21.83
N VAL A 34 1.04 -5.18 20.52
CA VAL A 34 1.87 -4.18 19.83
C VAL A 34 1.00 -3.41 18.86
N LYS A 35 0.88 -2.10 19.07
CA LYS A 35 0.04 -1.23 18.24
C LYS A 35 0.91 -0.23 17.48
N PRO A 36 0.96 -0.26 16.14
CA PRO A 36 1.60 0.80 15.39
C PRO A 36 0.77 2.08 15.50
N GLN A 37 1.46 3.21 15.68
CA GLN A 37 0.85 4.52 15.75
C GLN A 37 1.22 5.37 14.53
N HIS A 38 2.46 5.27 14.06
CA HIS A 38 2.96 6.05 12.93
C HIS A 38 4.06 5.30 12.17
N TYR A 39 4.08 5.46 10.85
CA TYR A 39 5.14 4.98 9.96
C TYR A 39 5.77 6.18 9.24
N ASP A 40 7.08 6.40 9.41
CA ASP A 40 7.88 7.21 8.49
C ASP A 40 8.52 6.26 7.47
N LEU A 41 8.06 6.35 6.23
CA LEU A 41 8.41 5.45 5.15
C LEU A 41 9.16 6.20 4.05
N LEU A 42 10.42 5.85 3.86
CA LEU A 42 11.23 6.28 2.73
C LEU A 42 11.36 5.13 1.74
N ILE A 43 11.04 5.39 0.47
CA ILE A 43 11.19 4.44 -0.64
C ILE A 43 12.07 5.07 -1.73
N HIS A 44 13.03 4.29 -2.22
CA HIS A 44 13.95 4.69 -3.29
C HIS A 44 14.00 3.58 -4.35
N PRO A 45 13.10 3.62 -5.34
CA PRO A 45 13.10 2.71 -6.47
C PRO A 45 14.06 3.17 -7.55
N ASN A 46 14.66 2.20 -8.24
CA ASN A 46 15.41 2.41 -9.46
C ASN A 46 14.70 1.68 -10.61
N LEU A 47 14.11 2.46 -11.52
CA LEU A 47 13.34 1.92 -12.66
C LEU A 47 14.22 1.36 -13.79
N THR A 48 15.55 1.49 -13.68
CA THR A 48 16.52 0.89 -14.61
C THR A 48 16.94 -0.50 -14.14
N SER A 49 17.37 -0.64 -12.88
CA SER A 49 17.73 -1.94 -12.29
C SER A 49 16.52 -2.74 -11.81
N LEU A 50 15.34 -2.12 -11.74
CA LEU A 50 14.08 -2.72 -11.28
C LEU A 50 14.17 -3.24 -9.83
N THR A 51 14.90 -2.49 -9.01
CA THR A 51 15.07 -2.75 -7.58
C THR A 51 14.64 -1.54 -6.78
N PHE A 52 14.44 -1.72 -5.47
CA PHE A 52 14.22 -0.61 -4.56
C PHE A 52 14.91 -0.86 -3.23
N THR A 53 15.28 0.25 -2.58
CA THR A 53 15.66 0.28 -1.17
C THR A 53 14.62 1.07 -0.40
N GLY A 54 14.51 0.80 0.89
CA GLY A 54 13.60 1.52 1.76
C GLY A 54 14.08 1.57 3.19
N VAL A 55 13.55 2.55 3.89
CA VAL A 55 13.71 2.72 5.34
C VAL A 55 12.34 2.92 5.92
N VAL A 56 12.01 2.15 6.96
CA VAL A 56 10.79 2.37 7.74
C VAL A 56 11.14 2.61 9.19
N GLN A 57 10.59 3.68 9.76
CA GLN A 57 10.55 3.90 11.20
C GLN A 57 9.11 3.78 11.68
N ILE A 58 8.86 2.84 12.59
CA ILE A 58 7.53 2.54 13.11
C ILE A 58 7.48 2.96 14.57
N LEU A 59 6.73 4.01 14.88
CA LEU A 59 6.32 4.31 16.25
C LEU A 59 5.29 3.27 16.67
N ILE A 60 5.63 2.47 17.67
CA ILE A 60 4.76 1.45 18.25
C ILE A 60 4.47 1.75 19.72
N GLU A 61 3.29 1.35 20.17
CA GLU A 61 2.90 1.31 21.57
C GLU A 61 2.81 -0.16 22.02
N LEU A 62 3.58 -0.51 23.05
CA LEU A 62 3.55 -1.82 23.70
C LEU A 62 2.63 -1.75 24.92
N GLU A 63 1.62 -2.62 24.97
CA GLU A 63 0.67 -2.66 26.09
C GLU A 63 1.25 -3.31 27.35
N GLN A 64 2.26 -4.16 27.15
CA GLN A 64 2.98 -4.92 28.16
C GLN A 64 4.41 -5.19 27.71
N ASP A 65 5.27 -5.53 28.67
CA ASP A 65 6.64 -5.94 28.38
C ASP A 65 6.65 -7.17 27.46
N THR A 66 7.52 -7.17 26.44
CA THR A 66 7.68 -8.30 25.51
C THR A 66 9.14 -8.53 25.18
N ARG A 67 9.49 -9.78 24.83
CA ARG A 67 10.84 -10.15 24.37
C ARG A 67 11.03 -10.06 22.86
N ALA A 68 9.92 -10.01 22.11
CA ALA A 68 9.96 -9.93 20.67
C ALA A 68 8.81 -9.07 20.13
N ILE A 69 9.09 -8.37 19.04
CA ILE A 69 8.09 -7.66 18.24
C ILE A 69 7.88 -8.47 16.96
N ILE A 70 6.65 -8.90 16.70
CA ILE A 70 6.28 -9.70 15.52
C ILE A 70 5.55 -8.79 14.54
N LEU A 71 5.98 -8.80 13.28
CA LEU A 71 5.33 -8.06 12.19
C LEU A 71 5.45 -8.85 10.87
N HIS A 72 4.75 -8.40 9.83
CA HIS A 72 4.80 -9.04 8.52
C HIS A 72 5.95 -8.50 7.67
N SER A 73 6.58 -9.39 6.90
CA SER A 73 7.55 -9.07 5.85
C SER A 73 7.58 -10.23 4.85
N LYS A 74 7.62 -9.93 3.55
CA LYS A 74 7.65 -10.94 2.49
C LYS A 74 8.62 -10.53 1.40
N ASN A 75 9.60 -11.39 1.11
CA ASN A 75 10.57 -11.19 0.03
C ASN A 75 11.33 -9.84 0.13
N LEU A 76 11.57 -9.36 1.35
CA LEU A 76 12.36 -8.17 1.63
C LEU A 76 13.65 -8.58 2.31
N GLN A 77 14.79 -8.15 1.77
CA GLN A 77 16.08 -8.32 2.43
C GLN A 77 16.28 -7.19 3.44
N ILE A 78 16.18 -7.50 4.73
CA ILE A 78 16.38 -6.52 5.80
C ILE A 78 17.88 -6.48 6.15
N SER A 79 18.54 -5.37 5.82
CA SER A 79 19.97 -5.18 6.07
C SER A 79 20.27 -4.70 7.49
N LYS A 80 19.29 -4.08 8.15
CA LYS A 80 19.46 -3.47 9.46
C LYS A 80 18.14 -3.39 10.22
N ALA A 81 18.17 -3.73 11.50
CA ALA A 81 17.06 -3.53 12.42
C ALA A 81 17.55 -2.92 13.74
N GLN A 82 16.90 -1.85 14.18
CA GLN A 82 17.27 -1.14 15.40
C GLN A 82 16.04 -0.67 16.18
N LEU A 83 16.18 -0.63 17.51
CA LEU A 83 15.30 0.12 18.39
C LEU A 83 15.92 1.50 18.60
N LEU A 84 15.23 2.56 18.20
CA LEU A 84 15.70 3.92 18.43
C LEU A 84 15.39 4.34 19.86
N GLY A 85 16.43 4.63 20.64
CA GLY A 85 16.33 5.12 22.01
C GLY A 85 16.81 6.56 22.16
N PRO A 86 16.55 7.21 23.32
CA PRO A 86 16.86 8.62 23.56
C PRO A 86 18.37 8.95 23.61
N ARG A 87 19.24 7.95 23.69
CA ARG A 87 20.70 8.14 23.70
C ARG A 87 21.35 7.60 22.44
N HIS A 88 21.18 6.30 22.19
CA HIS A 88 21.75 5.61 21.03
C HIS A 88 20.76 4.55 20.51
N PRO A 89 20.74 4.29 19.18
CA PRO A 89 20.06 3.13 18.63
C PRO A 89 20.65 1.82 19.18
N GLN A 90 19.78 0.82 19.39
CA GLN A 90 20.16 -0.52 19.81
C GLN A 90 19.87 -1.50 18.68
N ASP A 91 20.85 -2.30 18.28
CA ASP A 91 20.67 -3.30 17.23
C ASP A 91 19.73 -4.42 17.68
N LEU A 92 18.89 -4.86 16.77
CA LEU A 92 17.94 -5.95 16.95
C LEU A 92 18.35 -7.15 16.11
N GLN A 93 18.18 -8.34 16.66
CA GLN A 93 18.24 -9.58 15.91
C GLN A 93 16.93 -9.80 15.16
N ILE A 94 17.03 -10.47 14.01
CA ILE A 94 15.89 -10.79 13.14
C ILE A 94 15.83 -12.30 12.98
N SER A 95 14.65 -12.87 13.21
CA SER A 95 14.31 -14.23 12.82
C SER A 95 13.14 -14.18 11.86
N GLU A 96 13.17 -14.96 10.79
CA GLU A 96 12.14 -14.99 9.75
C GLU A 96 11.34 -16.28 9.81
N PHE A 97 10.04 -16.19 9.56
CA PHE A 97 9.15 -17.34 9.45
C PHE A 97 8.29 -17.21 8.18
N GLU A 98 8.84 -17.76 7.10
CA GLU A 98 8.29 -17.67 5.74
C GLU A 98 6.85 -18.19 5.64
N ALA A 99 6.53 -19.28 6.36
CA ALA A 99 5.21 -19.90 6.31
C ALA A 99 4.07 -18.93 6.67
N TYR A 100 4.31 -17.98 7.57
CA TYR A 100 3.35 -16.94 7.95
C TYR A 100 3.72 -15.55 7.43
N GLU A 101 4.78 -15.43 6.63
CA GLU A 101 5.30 -14.15 6.12
C GLU A 101 5.57 -13.16 7.27
N GLN A 102 6.12 -13.67 8.37
CA GLN A 102 6.39 -12.92 9.59
C GLN A 102 7.88 -12.84 9.89
N ILE A 103 8.26 -11.79 10.59
CA ILE A 103 9.58 -11.63 11.20
C ILE A 103 9.42 -11.34 12.69
N ALA A 104 10.39 -11.77 13.47
CA ALA A 104 10.52 -11.45 14.89
C ALA A 104 11.76 -10.58 15.09
N LEU A 105 11.57 -9.42 15.71
CA LEU A 105 12.64 -8.53 16.14
C LEU A 105 12.85 -8.72 17.64
N PHE A 106 14.07 -9.03 18.05
CA PHE A 106 14.38 -9.33 19.46
C PHE A 106 15.81 -8.94 19.85
N SER A 107 16.09 -9.00 21.15
CA SER A 107 17.42 -8.75 21.71
C SER A 107 17.67 -9.69 22.89
N ASP A 108 18.87 -10.26 22.97
CA ASP A 108 19.30 -11.04 24.14
C ASP A 108 19.64 -10.15 25.34
N GLY A 109 19.88 -8.85 25.10
CA GLY A 109 20.38 -7.91 26.10
C GLY A 109 19.28 -7.16 26.86
N PHE A 110 18.04 -7.16 26.38
CA PHE A 110 16.95 -6.43 27.02
C PHE A 110 15.56 -6.96 26.65
N THR A 111 14.57 -6.60 27.46
CA THR A 111 13.14 -6.78 27.16
C THR A 111 12.61 -5.43 26.67
N PHE A 112 11.70 -5.45 25.69
CA PHE A 112 11.00 -4.23 25.30
C PHE A 112 9.98 -3.90 26.38
N GLU A 113 10.21 -2.82 27.12
CA GLU A 113 9.33 -2.37 28.20
C GLU A 113 8.00 -1.85 27.65
N LYS A 114 6.92 -1.94 28.43
CA LYS A 114 5.66 -1.29 28.13
C LYS A 114 5.85 0.19 27.80
N GLY A 115 5.16 0.67 26.76
CA GLY A 115 5.18 2.07 26.35
C GLY A 115 5.57 2.27 24.88
N ASN A 116 6.02 3.48 24.54
CA ASN A 116 6.30 3.87 23.17
C ASN A 116 7.73 3.56 22.76
N HIS A 117 7.88 2.98 21.57
CA HIS A 117 9.16 2.63 20.97
C HIS A 117 9.18 3.00 19.49
N VAL A 118 10.36 3.22 18.94
CA VAL A 118 10.52 3.40 17.49
C VAL A 118 11.41 2.30 16.94
N VAL A 119 10.82 1.44 16.10
CA VAL A 119 11.53 0.39 15.37
C VAL A 119 12.01 0.96 14.05
N HIS A 120 13.28 0.83 13.74
CA HIS A 120 13.91 1.27 12.50
C HIS A 120 14.40 0.07 11.71
N LEU A 121 13.98 -0.05 10.45
CA LEU A 121 14.37 -1.12 9.54
C LEU A 121 14.86 -0.52 8.22
N GLU A 122 16.01 -1.00 7.73
CA GLU A 122 16.51 -0.74 6.38
C GLU A 122 16.34 -2.03 5.56
N PHE A 123 15.78 -1.92 4.35
CA PHE A 123 15.44 -3.08 3.53
C PHE A 123 15.63 -2.81 2.03
N SER A 124 15.72 -3.90 1.26
CA SER A 124 15.77 -3.86 -0.20
C SER A 124 15.04 -5.04 -0.84
N ALA A 125 14.52 -4.86 -2.04
CA ALA A 125 13.96 -5.94 -2.85
C ALA A 125 13.93 -5.57 -4.34
N ASN A 126 13.55 -6.55 -5.16
CA ASN A 126 13.21 -6.31 -6.56
C ASN A 126 11.78 -5.80 -6.67
N LEU A 127 11.50 -4.94 -7.66
CA LEU A 127 10.13 -4.64 -8.05
C LEU A 127 9.46 -5.94 -8.51
N SER A 128 8.26 -6.18 -8.00
CA SER A 128 7.46 -7.38 -8.29
C SER A 128 7.14 -7.49 -9.79
N ASP A 129 7.26 -8.73 -10.31
CA ASP A 129 6.81 -9.12 -11.66
C ASP A 129 5.31 -9.42 -11.72
N SER A 130 4.64 -9.50 -10.57
CA SER A 130 3.19 -9.65 -10.47
C SER A 130 2.50 -8.29 -10.42
N PHE A 131 1.17 -8.26 -10.36
CA PHE A 131 0.40 -7.02 -10.23
C PHE A 131 0.11 -6.63 -8.77
N HIS A 132 0.88 -7.18 -7.81
CA HIS A 132 0.71 -6.96 -6.37
C HIS A 132 2.03 -6.57 -5.71
N GLY A 133 1.92 -5.95 -4.52
CA GLY A 133 3.06 -5.40 -3.79
C GLY A 133 3.52 -4.10 -4.43
N PHE A 134 4.84 -3.85 -4.42
CA PHE A 134 5.44 -2.77 -5.19
C PHE A 134 6.00 -3.35 -6.49
N TYR A 135 5.30 -3.11 -7.59
CA TYR A 135 5.52 -3.80 -8.86
C TYR A 135 5.91 -2.83 -9.97
N LYS A 136 6.57 -3.38 -11.00
CA LYS A 136 6.91 -2.65 -12.21
C LYS A 136 5.77 -2.73 -13.22
N GLY A 137 5.50 -1.63 -13.90
CA GLY A 137 4.63 -1.57 -15.07
C GLY A 137 5.38 -0.99 -16.25
N ARG A 138 4.83 -1.12 -17.45
CA ARG A 138 5.40 -0.49 -18.63
C ARG A 138 4.33 0.00 -19.59
N TYR A 139 4.69 0.94 -20.44
CA TYR A 139 3.89 1.30 -21.60
C TYR A 139 4.79 1.65 -22.78
N THR A 140 4.24 1.56 -23.98
CA THR A 140 4.95 1.90 -25.22
C THR A 140 4.36 3.21 -25.74
N THR A 141 5.24 4.18 -25.98
CA THR A 141 4.86 5.45 -26.63
C THR A 141 4.55 5.22 -28.11
N ASN A 142 3.88 6.18 -28.75
CA ASN A 142 3.65 6.24 -30.19
C ASN A 142 4.95 6.21 -31.01
N SER A 143 6.07 6.64 -30.41
CA SER A 143 7.40 6.57 -31.04
C SER A 143 8.03 5.17 -30.98
N GLY A 144 7.42 4.23 -30.27
CA GLY A 144 7.93 2.87 -30.04
C GLY A 144 8.83 2.73 -28.81
N GLU A 145 9.12 3.83 -28.10
CA GLU A 145 9.91 3.78 -26.85
C GLU A 145 9.13 3.10 -25.72
N VAL A 146 9.77 2.16 -25.03
CA VAL A 146 9.22 1.51 -23.82
C VAL A 146 9.59 2.33 -22.59
N ARG A 147 8.57 2.77 -21.85
CA ARG A 147 8.69 3.51 -20.59
C ARG A 147 8.34 2.61 -19.41
N MET A 148 9.15 2.69 -18.36
CA MET A 148 8.94 1.95 -17.12
C MET A 148 8.25 2.84 -16.08
N LEU A 149 7.40 2.24 -15.26
CA LEU A 149 6.86 2.85 -14.05
C LEU A 149 6.92 1.83 -12.90
N ALA A 150 6.75 2.31 -11.67
CA ALA A 150 6.48 1.46 -10.52
C ALA A 150 5.20 1.93 -9.81
N SER A 151 4.38 0.99 -9.39
CA SER A 151 3.09 1.24 -8.74
C SER A 151 2.86 0.23 -7.62
N THR A 152 1.95 0.56 -6.71
CA THR A 152 1.56 -0.29 -5.59
C THR A 152 0.16 -0.87 -5.75
N GLN A 153 -0.03 -2.11 -5.30
CA GLN A 153 -1.34 -2.74 -5.08
C GLN A 153 -1.22 -3.65 -3.86
N PHE A 154 -1.76 -3.20 -2.71
CA PHE A 154 -1.52 -3.86 -1.43
C PHE A 154 -2.67 -4.70 -0.91
N GLU A 155 -3.91 -4.45 -1.34
CA GLU A 155 -5.03 -5.29 -0.92
C GLU A 155 -4.88 -6.72 -1.47
N ALA A 156 -5.03 -7.77 -0.66
CA ALA A 156 -5.38 -7.74 0.78
C ALA A 156 -4.19 -7.71 1.75
N THR A 157 -3.07 -8.37 1.41
CA THR A 157 -1.94 -8.63 2.33
C THR A 157 -0.58 -8.45 1.64
N HIS A 158 -0.47 -7.46 0.77
CA HIS A 158 0.73 -7.24 -0.06
C HIS A 158 1.53 -6.00 0.34
N ALA A 159 1.11 -5.22 1.34
CA ALA A 159 1.93 -4.12 1.86
C ALA A 159 3.25 -4.66 2.46
N ARG A 160 3.19 -5.82 3.12
CA ARG A 160 4.36 -6.56 3.64
C ARG A 160 5.42 -6.93 2.60
N ALA A 161 5.09 -6.87 1.30
CA ALA A 161 6.01 -7.12 0.19
C ALA A 161 6.67 -5.82 -0.35
N ALA A 162 6.32 -4.66 0.22
CA ALA A 162 6.88 -3.37 -0.12
C ALA A 162 7.62 -2.74 1.07
N PHE A 163 7.16 -2.97 2.29
CA PHE A 163 7.84 -2.57 3.52
C PHE A 163 7.41 -3.48 4.69
N PRO A 164 8.30 -3.78 5.66
CA PRO A 164 7.90 -4.54 6.84
C PRO A 164 6.87 -3.75 7.65
N CYS A 165 5.72 -4.37 7.98
CA CYS A 165 4.64 -3.68 8.67
C CYS A 165 3.68 -4.63 9.41
N PHE A 166 2.83 -4.05 10.26
CA PHE A 166 1.71 -4.76 10.90
C PHE A 166 0.57 -4.91 9.89
N ASP A 167 0.75 -5.77 8.89
CA ASP A 167 -0.11 -5.88 7.71
C ASP A 167 -1.44 -6.63 7.97
N GLU A 168 -2.25 -6.10 8.89
CA GLU A 168 -3.65 -6.48 9.09
C GLU A 168 -4.52 -5.22 9.22
N PRO A 169 -5.74 -5.19 8.65
CA PRO A 169 -6.53 -3.96 8.55
C PRO A 169 -6.83 -3.24 9.88
N ALA A 170 -6.87 -3.97 10.99
CA ALA A 170 -7.14 -3.42 12.32
C ALA A 170 -5.97 -2.57 12.88
N PHE A 171 -4.75 -2.76 12.39
CA PHE A 171 -3.57 -2.00 12.84
C PHE A 171 -3.44 -0.67 12.09
N LYS A 172 -4.43 0.21 12.27
CA LYS A 172 -4.43 1.53 11.64
C LYS A 172 -3.36 2.43 12.24
N ALA A 173 -2.66 3.16 11.38
CA ALA A 173 -1.63 4.11 11.75
C ALA A 173 -1.61 5.30 10.79
N ASN A 174 -0.88 6.35 11.17
CA ASN A 174 -0.54 7.45 10.27
C ASN A 174 0.70 7.07 9.44
N PHE A 175 0.82 7.61 8.22
CA PHE A 175 1.96 7.38 7.34
C PHE A 175 2.51 8.71 6.85
N THR A 176 3.81 8.93 7.03
CA THR A 176 4.58 9.98 6.36
C THR A 176 5.42 9.32 5.28
N ILE A 177 5.16 9.64 4.02
CA ILE A 177 5.80 8.96 2.89
C ILE A 177 6.82 9.90 2.23
N ARG A 178 7.98 9.36 1.93
CA ARG A 178 9.05 10.02 1.18
C ARG A 178 9.48 9.13 0.02
N VAL A 179 9.63 9.72 -1.16
CA VAL A 179 10.04 8.99 -2.36
C VAL A 179 11.24 9.67 -2.99
N ARG A 180 12.34 8.92 -3.14
CA ARG A 180 13.50 9.36 -3.91
C ARG A 180 13.36 8.91 -5.35
N ARG A 181 13.57 9.81 -6.29
CA ARG A 181 13.43 9.54 -7.73
C ARG A 181 14.38 10.38 -8.57
N GLU A 182 14.60 9.93 -9.80
CA GLU A 182 15.26 10.72 -10.84
C GLU A 182 14.38 11.90 -11.30
N SER A 183 15.00 12.96 -11.81
CA SER A 183 14.32 14.19 -12.25
C SER A 183 13.30 14.00 -13.38
N ARG A 184 13.47 12.98 -14.23
CA ARG A 184 12.56 12.65 -15.33
C ARG A 184 11.23 12.03 -14.90
N HIS A 185 11.14 11.53 -13.68
CA HIS A 185 9.92 10.93 -13.14
C HIS A 185 9.23 11.92 -12.21
N ILE A 186 7.93 11.74 -12.00
CA ILE A 186 7.18 12.28 -10.87
C ILE A 186 6.99 11.18 -9.82
N SER A 187 6.61 11.57 -8.60
CA SER A 187 6.04 10.62 -7.64
C SER A 187 4.71 11.14 -7.12
N ILE A 188 3.76 10.22 -6.92
CA ILE A 188 2.41 10.50 -6.44
C ILE A 188 2.13 9.53 -5.29
N SER A 189 1.52 9.99 -4.22
CA SER A 189 1.14 9.16 -3.06
C SER A 189 -0.24 9.56 -2.53
N ASN A 190 -0.67 9.00 -1.40
CA ASN A 190 -1.97 9.24 -0.79
C ASN A 190 -2.26 10.73 -0.53
N MET A 191 -1.26 11.44 0.02
CA MET A 191 -1.37 12.84 0.44
C MET A 191 -0.75 13.81 -0.57
N PRO A 192 -1.00 15.13 -0.48
CA PRO A 192 -0.30 16.11 -1.29
C PRO A 192 1.20 16.09 -1.03
N LYS A 193 1.97 16.43 -2.06
CA LYS A 193 3.40 16.69 -1.92
C LYS A 193 3.61 18.04 -1.26
N LEU A 194 4.26 18.05 -0.10
CA LEU A 194 4.60 19.27 0.63
C LEU A 194 5.80 19.98 0.00
N ARG A 195 6.82 19.22 -0.40
CA ARG A 195 8.04 19.75 -1.02
C ARG A 195 8.82 18.68 -1.76
N THR A 196 9.71 19.13 -2.63
CA THR A 196 10.76 18.33 -3.25
C THR A 196 12.11 18.88 -2.81
N VAL A 197 12.99 18.01 -2.32
CA VAL A 197 14.36 18.36 -1.90
C VAL A 197 15.34 17.76 -2.90
N GLU A 198 16.30 18.55 -3.36
CA GLU A 198 17.40 18.05 -4.19
C GLU A 198 18.45 17.36 -3.30
N LEU A 199 18.84 16.15 -3.69
CA LEU A 199 19.85 15.35 -3.02
C LEU A 199 21.14 15.29 -3.86
N ALA A 200 22.16 14.62 -3.33
CA ALA A 200 23.34 14.28 -4.11
C ALA A 200 22.98 13.47 -5.37
N ASP A 201 23.88 13.50 -6.35
CA ASP A 201 23.78 12.72 -7.60
C ASP A 201 22.56 13.02 -8.48
N GLY A 202 21.94 14.20 -8.29
CA GLY A 202 20.80 14.67 -9.10
C GLY A 202 19.47 13.97 -8.78
N LEU A 203 19.41 13.24 -7.65
CA LEU A 203 18.16 12.67 -7.15
C LEU A 203 17.30 13.72 -6.47
N LEU A 204 16.00 13.52 -6.54
CA LEU A 204 15.00 14.35 -5.88
C LEU A 204 14.27 13.50 -4.82
N GLU A 205 14.06 14.05 -3.62
CA GLU A 205 13.23 13.46 -2.58
C GLU A 205 11.92 14.25 -2.45
N ASP A 206 10.82 13.63 -2.87
CA ASP A 206 9.48 14.15 -2.65
C ASP A 206 9.02 13.78 -1.24
N GLN A 207 8.53 14.76 -0.48
CA GLN A 207 7.99 14.59 0.86
C GLN A 207 6.49 14.86 0.84
N PHE A 208 5.71 13.85 1.18
CA PHE A 208 4.24 13.92 1.23
C PHE A 208 3.76 14.26 2.64
N ASP A 209 2.58 14.88 2.72
CA ASP A 209 1.95 15.16 4.01
C ASP A 209 1.59 13.87 4.77
N THR A 210 1.43 13.97 6.08
CA THR A 210 1.06 12.82 6.92
C THR A 210 -0.38 12.41 6.65
N THR A 211 -0.62 11.12 6.41
CA THR A 211 -1.97 10.60 6.23
C THR A 211 -2.77 10.69 7.54
N VAL A 212 -4.09 10.68 7.42
CA VAL A 212 -4.98 10.28 8.52
C VAL A 212 -4.71 8.82 8.92
N LYS A 213 -5.26 8.37 10.07
CA LYS A 213 -5.13 6.97 10.49
C LYS A 213 -5.82 6.04 9.50
N MET A 214 -5.05 5.15 8.88
CA MET A 214 -5.54 4.22 7.87
C MET A 214 -4.84 2.86 7.96
N SER A 215 -5.40 1.85 7.31
CA SER A 215 -4.82 0.51 7.23
C SER A 215 -3.69 0.43 6.20
N THR A 216 -2.73 -0.48 6.40
CA THR A 216 -1.56 -0.69 5.53
C THR A 216 -1.93 -0.93 4.06
N TYR A 217 -3.02 -1.64 3.80
CA TYR A 217 -3.45 -1.97 2.44
C TYR A 217 -3.89 -0.75 1.59
N LEU A 218 -4.14 0.40 2.23
CA LEU A 218 -4.52 1.66 1.56
C LEU A 218 -3.31 2.56 1.24
N VAL A 219 -2.12 2.21 1.73
CA VAL A 219 -0.89 2.94 1.38
C VAL A 219 -0.66 2.79 -0.12
N ALA A 220 -0.37 3.90 -0.81
CA ALA A 220 -0.05 3.87 -2.22
C ALA A 220 1.01 4.90 -2.60
N PHE A 221 1.88 4.51 -3.52
CA PHE A 221 2.83 5.39 -4.18
C PHE A 221 3.15 4.90 -5.58
N ILE A 222 3.32 5.86 -6.50
CA ILE A 222 3.56 5.61 -7.93
C ILE A 222 4.73 6.47 -8.37
N ILE A 223 5.64 5.89 -9.14
CA ILE A 223 6.78 6.55 -9.76
C ILE A 223 6.67 6.34 -11.27
N CYS A 224 6.44 7.41 -12.01
CA CYS A 224 6.14 7.38 -13.45
C CYS A 224 6.47 8.72 -14.10
N ASP A 225 6.15 8.89 -15.38
CA ASP A 225 6.24 10.13 -16.16
C ASP A 225 4.88 10.56 -16.73
N PHE A 226 3.82 10.29 -15.97
CA PHE A 226 2.44 10.60 -16.35
C PHE A 226 2.17 12.11 -16.38
N GLN A 227 1.11 12.49 -17.10
CA GLN A 227 0.53 13.82 -17.08
C GLN A 227 -0.82 13.79 -16.37
N SER A 228 -1.27 14.95 -15.91
CA SER A 228 -2.58 15.12 -15.29
C SER A 228 -3.37 16.31 -15.82
N ILE A 229 -4.68 16.20 -15.67
CA ILE A 229 -5.63 17.31 -15.70
C ILE A 229 -6.32 17.39 -14.35
N SER A 230 -6.64 18.60 -13.91
CA SER A 230 -7.16 18.83 -12.55
C SER A 230 -8.35 19.79 -12.55
N LYS A 231 -9.23 19.63 -11.56
CA LYS A 231 -10.36 20.51 -11.30
C LYS A 231 -10.66 20.52 -9.80
N THR A 232 -11.02 21.68 -9.27
CA THR A 232 -11.44 21.81 -7.88
C THR A 232 -12.94 21.56 -7.76
N SER A 233 -13.34 20.77 -6.77
CA SER A 233 -14.76 20.55 -6.42
C SER A 233 -15.40 21.80 -5.81
N GLN A 234 -16.72 21.82 -5.66
CA GLN A 234 -17.42 22.94 -5.00
C GLN A 234 -17.00 23.08 -3.52
N HIS A 235 -16.59 21.98 -2.91
CA HIS A 235 -16.10 21.89 -1.54
C HIS A 235 -14.59 22.18 -1.39
N GLY A 236 -13.91 22.59 -2.47
CA GLY A 236 -12.51 23.01 -2.43
C GLY A 236 -11.48 21.88 -2.53
N ILE A 237 -11.90 20.66 -2.88
CA ILE A 237 -11.00 19.51 -3.03
C ILE A 237 -10.39 19.52 -4.43
N GLU A 238 -9.07 19.44 -4.53
CA GLU A 238 -8.39 19.30 -5.82
C GLU A 238 -8.47 17.86 -6.31
N ILE A 239 -9.10 17.65 -7.47
CA ILE A 239 -9.25 16.33 -8.09
C ILE A 239 -8.39 16.30 -9.35
N SER A 240 -7.55 15.28 -9.48
CA SER A 240 -6.67 15.12 -10.64
C SER A 240 -6.83 13.74 -11.27
N VAL A 241 -6.78 13.68 -12.60
CA VAL A 241 -6.72 12.40 -13.34
C VAL A 241 -5.36 12.29 -14.01
N TYR A 242 -4.60 11.26 -13.64
CA TYR A 242 -3.28 10.97 -14.18
C TYR A 242 -3.32 9.81 -15.18
N THR A 243 -2.58 9.96 -16.29
CA THR A 243 -2.41 8.90 -17.28
C THR A 243 -1.13 9.10 -18.08
N VAL A 244 -0.79 8.12 -18.93
CA VAL A 244 0.32 8.25 -19.88
C VAL A 244 0.09 9.48 -20.78
N PRO A 245 1.14 10.25 -21.14
CA PRO A 245 0.98 11.52 -21.84
C PRO A 245 0.08 11.46 -23.10
N GLU A 246 0.15 10.35 -23.83
CA GLU A 246 -0.56 10.17 -25.11
C GLU A 246 -2.06 9.92 -24.98
N LYS A 247 -2.55 9.63 -23.76
CA LYS A 247 -3.95 9.37 -23.47
C LYS A 247 -4.59 10.47 -22.61
N ILE A 248 -3.89 11.59 -22.39
CA ILE A 248 -4.36 12.67 -21.51
C ILE A 248 -5.69 13.27 -21.98
N ASN A 249 -5.95 13.27 -23.29
CA ASN A 249 -7.21 13.71 -23.88
C ASN A 249 -8.41 12.81 -23.53
N GLN A 250 -8.19 11.59 -23.03
CA GLN A 250 -9.24 10.65 -22.62
C GLN A 250 -9.64 10.80 -21.14
N ALA A 251 -8.95 11.67 -20.39
CA ALA A 251 -9.13 11.82 -18.95
C ALA A 251 -10.31 12.74 -18.56
N GLU A 252 -10.76 13.61 -19.47
CA GLU A 252 -11.71 14.69 -19.16
C GLU A 252 -13.07 14.17 -18.66
N TYR A 253 -13.55 13.07 -19.23
CA TYR A 253 -14.80 12.45 -18.79
C TYR A 253 -14.73 11.95 -17.34
N ALA A 254 -13.63 11.29 -16.99
CA ALA A 254 -13.39 10.80 -15.63
C ALA A 254 -13.28 11.96 -14.64
N LEU A 255 -12.55 13.02 -15.00
CA LEU A 255 -12.38 14.19 -14.14
C LEU A 255 -13.72 14.84 -13.81
N ASN A 256 -14.54 15.11 -14.84
CA ASN A 256 -15.86 15.72 -14.63
C ASN A 256 -16.80 14.81 -13.83
N THR A 257 -16.75 13.50 -14.07
CA THR A 257 -17.52 12.50 -13.32
C THR A 257 -17.10 12.47 -11.86
N ALA A 258 -15.80 12.41 -11.57
CA ALA A 258 -15.26 12.36 -10.22
C ALA A 258 -15.60 13.62 -9.42
N VAL A 259 -15.49 14.80 -10.03
CA VAL A 259 -15.88 16.08 -9.41
C VAL A 259 -17.36 16.08 -9.03
N THR A 260 -18.23 15.68 -9.96
CA THR A 260 -19.68 15.65 -9.73
C THR A 260 -20.04 14.67 -8.64
N LEU A 261 -19.42 13.49 -8.62
CA LEU A 261 -19.70 12.45 -7.64
C LEU A 261 -19.15 12.77 -6.25
N LEU A 262 -17.98 13.40 -6.16
CA LEU A 262 -17.44 13.81 -4.87
C LEU A 262 -18.32 14.90 -4.23
N ASP A 263 -18.72 15.92 -5.00
CA ASP A 263 -19.66 16.94 -4.52
C ASP A 263 -20.99 16.30 -4.07
N PHE A 264 -21.52 15.36 -4.87
CA PHE A 264 -22.73 14.62 -4.49
C PHE A 264 -22.56 13.86 -3.17
N TYR A 265 -21.42 13.19 -2.94
CA TYR A 265 -21.22 12.42 -1.71
C TYR A 265 -20.99 13.30 -0.48
N ASP A 266 -20.28 14.41 -0.63
CA ASP A 266 -20.13 15.41 0.43
C ASP A 266 -21.51 15.92 0.87
N ASP A 267 -22.37 16.30 -0.09
CA ASP A 267 -23.74 16.77 0.17
C ASP A 267 -24.65 15.66 0.72
N TYR A 268 -24.57 14.45 0.16
CA TYR A 268 -25.47 13.34 0.48
C TYR A 268 -25.20 12.75 1.86
N PHE A 269 -23.92 12.63 2.25
CA PHE A 269 -23.54 12.12 3.56
C PHE A 269 -23.48 13.20 4.64
N ASP A 270 -23.50 14.49 4.25
CA ASP A 270 -23.30 15.64 5.14
C ASP A 270 -21.98 15.53 5.93
N ILE A 271 -20.98 14.93 5.28
CA ILE A 271 -19.65 14.67 5.85
C ILE A 271 -18.62 14.99 4.76
N PRO A 272 -17.81 16.06 4.93
CA PRO A 272 -16.88 16.49 3.90
C PRO A 272 -15.76 15.47 3.70
N TYR A 273 -15.30 15.35 2.46
CA TYR A 273 -14.09 14.60 2.16
C TYR A 273 -12.90 15.13 2.98
N PRO A 274 -12.17 14.27 3.72
CA PRO A 274 -11.23 14.71 4.75
C PRO A 274 -9.83 15.02 4.21
N LEU A 275 -9.52 14.61 2.97
CA LEU A 275 -8.20 14.81 2.40
C LEU A 275 -8.23 16.03 1.46
N PRO A 276 -7.14 16.81 1.39
CA PRO A 276 -7.10 18.03 0.57
C PRO A 276 -7.11 17.77 -0.94
N LYS A 277 -6.84 16.53 -1.38
CA LYS A 277 -6.80 16.16 -2.80
C LYS A 277 -7.31 14.75 -3.03
N HIS A 278 -7.73 14.48 -4.26
CA HIS A 278 -8.21 13.17 -4.69
C HIS A 278 -7.72 12.84 -6.10
N ASP A 279 -6.78 11.91 -6.21
CA ASP A 279 -6.19 11.54 -7.49
C ASP A 279 -6.78 10.23 -8.02
N LEU A 280 -7.04 10.18 -9.33
CA LEU A 280 -7.42 8.98 -10.07
C LEU A 280 -6.32 8.69 -11.09
N VAL A 281 -5.72 7.50 -11.06
CA VAL A 281 -4.58 7.15 -11.91
C VAL A 281 -4.92 5.96 -12.80
N ALA A 282 -4.83 6.14 -14.11
CA ALA A 282 -4.93 5.06 -15.08
C ALA A 282 -3.57 4.34 -15.21
N ILE A 283 -3.49 3.12 -14.69
CA ILE A 283 -2.31 2.26 -14.74
C ILE A 283 -2.42 1.31 -15.96
N PRO A 284 -1.43 1.29 -16.87
CA PRO A 284 -1.43 0.42 -18.05
C PRO A 284 -1.54 -1.08 -17.69
N ASP A 285 -0.73 -1.53 -16.73
CA ASP A 285 -0.64 -2.91 -16.28
C ASP A 285 -1.33 -3.07 -14.91
N PHE A 286 -2.66 -3.26 -14.90
CA PHE A 286 -3.44 -3.37 -13.65
C PHE A 286 -4.33 -4.63 -13.64
N GLN A 287 -4.13 -5.52 -12.67
CA GLN A 287 -4.85 -6.79 -12.59
C GLN A 287 -6.35 -6.61 -12.32
N SER A 288 -6.68 -5.82 -11.30
CA SER A 288 -8.06 -5.53 -10.91
C SER A 288 -8.73 -4.51 -11.84
N GLY A 289 -9.99 -4.18 -11.60
CA GLY A 289 -10.65 -3.06 -12.30
C GLY A 289 -10.17 -1.70 -11.79
N ALA A 290 -10.15 -1.55 -10.47
CA ALA A 290 -9.67 -0.38 -9.75
C ALA A 290 -9.41 -0.71 -8.27
N MET A 291 -8.69 0.15 -7.55
CA MET A 291 -8.40 0.06 -6.12
C MET A 291 -8.57 1.43 -5.44
N GLU A 292 -9.21 1.43 -4.27
CA GLU A 292 -9.62 2.62 -3.52
C GLU A 292 -8.57 3.19 -2.55
N ASN A 293 -7.28 3.15 -2.90
CA ASN A 293 -6.23 3.68 -2.03
C ASN A 293 -6.51 5.15 -1.68
N TRP A 294 -6.35 5.53 -0.42
CA TRP A 294 -6.93 6.79 0.05
C TRP A 294 -6.24 8.01 -0.57
N GLY A 295 -7.01 8.85 -1.27
CA GLY A 295 -6.48 10.02 -1.99
C GLY A 295 -5.71 9.69 -3.27
N LEU A 296 -5.54 8.41 -3.63
CA LEU A 296 -4.83 7.94 -4.82
C LEU A 296 -5.47 6.66 -5.40
N LEU A 297 -6.65 6.80 -6.00
CA LEU A 297 -7.36 5.69 -6.61
C LEU A 297 -6.63 5.23 -7.87
N THR A 298 -6.38 3.94 -7.99
CA THR A 298 -5.74 3.36 -9.18
C THR A 298 -6.76 2.57 -9.99
N TYR A 299 -6.67 2.66 -11.31
CA TYR A 299 -7.61 2.07 -12.25
C TYR A 299 -6.84 1.35 -13.35
N ARG A 300 -7.43 0.30 -13.90
CA ARG A 300 -7.09 -0.12 -15.26
C ARG A 300 -7.51 1.01 -16.21
N GLU A 301 -6.75 1.24 -17.28
CA GLU A 301 -7.07 2.26 -18.28
C GLU A 301 -8.53 2.18 -18.78
N SER A 302 -9.03 0.97 -19.10
CA SER A 302 -10.42 0.76 -19.55
C SER A 302 -11.49 1.07 -18.50
N GLY A 303 -11.10 1.21 -17.23
CA GLY A 303 -11.98 1.57 -16.12
C GLY A 303 -12.01 3.07 -15.83
N LEU A 304 -11.19 3.87 -16.52
CA LEU A 304 -11.06 5.31 -16.27
C LEU A 304 -11.09 6.16 -17.53
N LEU A 305 -10.40 5.76 -18.59
CA LEU A 305 -10.20 6.58 -19.79
C LEU A 305 -11.34 6.40 -20.79
N PHE A 306 -11.85 7.51 -21.33
CA PHE A 306 -12.94 7.54 -22.29
C PHE A 306 -12.51 8.28 -23.56
N ASP A 307 -12.59 7.61 -24.71
CA ASP A 307 -12.32 8.19 -26.04
C ASP A 307 -13.66 8.44 -26.76
N PRO A 308 -14.07 9.70 -27.01
CA PRO A 308 -15.35 10.00 -27.65
C PRO A 308 -15.53 9.39 -29.06
N GLU A 309 -14.44 9.10 -29.77
CA GLU A 309 -14.48 8.55 -31.13
C GLU A 309 -14.52 7.01 -31.14
N LYS A 310 -14.06 6.36 -30.06
CA LYS A 310 -13.86 4.90 -30.01
C LYS A 310 -14.63 4.18 -28.91
N SER A 311 -14.87 4.84 -27.79
CA SER A 311 -15.56 4.26 -26.64
C SER A 311 -17.08 4.23 -26.87
N SER A 312 -17.69 3.08 -26.56
CA SER A 312 -19.12 2.89 -26.67
C SER A 312 -19.90 3.52 -25.49
N SER A 313 -21.21 3.65 -25.63
CA SER A 313 -22.09 4.03 -24.51
C SER A 313 -22.01 3.04 -23.33
N SER A 314 -21.73 1.76 -23.61
CA SER A 314 -21.53 0.74 -22.58
C SER A 314 -20.24 0.98 -21.81
N ASP A 315 -19.16 1.37 -22.50
CA ASP A 315 -17.88 1.71 -21.87
C ASP A 315 -18.05 2.95 -20.99
N LYS A 316 -18.76 3.97 -21.48
CA LYS A 316 -19.08 5.17 -20.72
C LYS A 316 -19.80 4.85 -19.40
N LEU A 317 -20.81 3.98 -19.45
CA LEU A 317 -21.54 3.50 -18.28
C LEU A 317 -20.64 2.69 -17.34
N GLY A 318 -19.79 1.82 -17.89
CA GLY A 318 -18.81 1.03 -17.14
C GLY A 318 -17.86 1.92 -16.35
N ILE A 319 -17.24 2.90 -17.00
CA ILE A 319 -16.34 3.88 -16.38
C ILE A 319 -17.06 4.63 -15.26
N THR A 320 -18.27 5.16 -15.51
CA THR A 320 -19.05 5.83 -14.46
C THR A 320 -19.30 4.93 -13.26
N LYS A 321 -19.69 3.67 -13.47
CA LYS A 321 -19.93 2.71 -12.37
C LYS A 321 -18.68 2.42 -11.56
N VAL A 322 -17.52 2.29 -12.22
CA VAL A 322 -16.25 2.02 -11.53
C VAL A 322 -15.82 3.24 -10.70
N ILE A 323 -15.89 4.45 -11.26
CA ILE A 323 -15.60 5.70 -10.52
C ILE A 323 -16.55 5.84 -9.32
N LEU A 324 -17.86 5.68 -9.54
CA LEU A 324 -18.89 5.72 -8.51
C LEU A 324 -18.60 4.73 -7.37
N GLY A 325 -18.38 3.46 -7.71
CA GLY A 325 -18.13 2.42 -6.71
C GLY A 325 -16.89 2.69 -5.88
N ARG A 326 -15.80 3.19 -6.48
CA ARG A 326 -14.55 3.47 -5.76
C ARG A 326 -14.62 4.72 -4.90
N LEU A 327 -15.28 5.78 -5.37
CA LEU A 327 -15.53 6.97 -4.56
C LEU A 327 -16.42 6.64 -3.35
N LEU A 328 -17.48 5.85 -3.56
CA LEU A 328 -18.34 5.40 -2.48
C LEU A 328 -17.56 4.61 -1.43
N THR A 329 -16.72 3.65 -1.85
CA THR A 329 -15.90 2.90 -0.90
C THR A 329 -14.93 3.82 -0.16
N ASN A 330 -14.26 4.76 -0.85
CA ASN A 330 -13.34 5.69 -0.21
C ASN A 330 -14.04 6.57 0.84
N CYS A 331 -15.23 7.09 0.54
CA CYS A 331 -16.07 7.84 1.48
C CYS A 331 -16.65 6.95 2.60
N SER A 332 -16.89 5.65 2.34
CA SER A 332 -17.46 4.74 3.34
C SER A 332 -16.42 4.24 4.34
N LEU A 333 -15.17 3.98 3.90
CA LEU A 333 -14.06 3.60 4.77
C LEU A 333 -13.76 4.67 5.84
N LEU A 334 -14.11 5.90 5.51
CA LEU A 334 -14.10 7.08 6.35
C LEU A 334 -15.14 7.05 7.48
N LEU A 335 -16.33 6.53 7.18
CA LEU A 335 -17.46 6.44 8.11
C LEU A 335 -17.42 5.18 8.98
N MET A 336 -16.66 4.17 8.55
CA MET A 336 -16.57 2.90 9.25
C MET A 336 -15.58 2.97 10.42
N THR A 337 -16.13 2.88 11.63
CA THR A 337 -15.35 2.59 12.84
C THR A 337 -14.69 1.21 12.76
N ASP A 338 -13.62 0.98 13.53
CA ASP A 338 -12.85 -0.27 13.54
C ASP A 338 -13.69 -1.54 13.76
N TYR A 339 -14.88 -1.38 14.36
CA TYR A 339 -15.83 -2.47 14.60
C TYR A 339 -16.47 -3.00 13.31
N MET A 340 -16.71 -2.15 12.31
CA MET A 340 -17.34 -2.52 11.03
C MET A 340 -16.35 -3.24 10.11
N MET A 341 -15.04 -2.92 10.22
CA MET A 341 -14.00 -3.47 9.35
C MET A 341 -13.65 -4.95 9.62
N LYS A 342 -13.97 -5.51 10.80
CA LYS A 342 -13.80 -6.96 11.05
C LYS A 342 -14.64 -7.84 10.11
N THR A 343 -15.56 -7.24 9.36
CA THR A 343 -16.48 -7.89 8.42
C THR A 343 -16.11 -7.63 6.94
N VAL A 344 -14.93 -7.06 6.63
CA VAL A 344 -14.52 -6.51 5.29
C VAL A 344 -14.61 -7.46 4.09
N VAL A 345 -14.93 -8.74 4.27
CA VAL A 345 -15.44 -9.56 3.14
C VAL A 345 -16.77 -8.98 2.57
N GLY A 346 -17.44 -8.07 3.29
CA GLY A 346 -18.69 -7.42 2.90
C GLY A 346 -18.61 -6.05 2.22
N SER A 347 -17.45 -5.39 2.11
CA SER A 347 -17.36 -4.06 1.45
C SER A 347 -17.73 -4.13 -0.04
N VAL A 348 -17.40 -5.23 -0.71
CA VAL A 348 -17.82 -5.51 -2.09
C VAL A 348 -19.35 -5.74 -2.20
N GLY A 349 -19.98 -6.30 -1.16
CA GLY A 349 -21.41 -6.62 -1.14
C GLY A 349 -22.31 -5.40 -0.87
N LEU A 350 -21.86 -4.42 -0.10
CA LEU A 350 -22.62 -3.19 0.18
C LEU A 350 -22.80 -2.31 -1.07
N VAL A 351 -21.83 -2.31 -1.98
CA VAL A 351 -21.89 -1.54 -3.24
C VAL A 351 -22.84 -2.19 -4.26
N THR A 352 -23.06 -3.51 -4.18
CA THR A 352 -23.92 -4.24 -5.14
C THR A 352 -25.35 -4.46 -4.69
N GLN A 353 -25.66 -4.39 -3.38
CA GLN A 353 -27.02 -4.67 -2.88
C GLN A 353 -27.95 -3.45 -2.75
N ARG A 354 -27.47 -2.23 -3.00
CA ARG A 354 -28.28 -1.00 -2.91
C ARG A 354 -28.40 -0.21 -4.22
N MET A 355 -28.00 -0.78 -5.36
CA MET A 355 -28.25 -0.21 -6.70
C MET A 355 -29.27 -1.02 -7.48
#